data_AF-A0A2W2F6T3-F1
#
_entry.id   AF-A0A2W2F6T3-F1
#
_cell.length_a   1.000
_cell.length_b   1.000
_cell.length_c   1.000
_cell.angle_alpha   90.00
_cell.angle_beta   90.00
_cell.angle_gamma   90.00
#
_symmetry.space_group_name_H-M   'P 1'
#
loop_
_entity.id
_entity.type
_entity.pdbx_description
1 polymer ?
#
loop_
_entity_poly.entity_id
_entity_poly.type
_entity_poly.pdbx_seq_one_letter_code
_entity_poly.pdbx_strand_id
1 'polypeptide(L)'
;MWYDDRAWWLSIVEFQPGRGLGTYLNVGAMWLWAKRDHWAFDEGSRLYWRDDGSFVTRPPVGERGWSQHVDFLKPDQFFRDVTLTAGVAAGRIVELRAQFPHVGAVAESLTSRAARPDESLLWHAYHAGTAAAVCGDVMPARQHLTHVVSADLAASWERALAAQASDLLGLMDDRVALHERLVQTVNQTRKRLKLPVAALGYDEIGF
;
A
#
# COMPACT_ATOMS: atom_id res chain seq x y z
N MET A 1 -6.98 6.36 -13.42
CA MET A 1 -6.60 6.12 -12.01
C MET A 1 -7.43 7.03 -11.13
N TRP A 2 -7.93 6.50 -10.02
CA TRP A 2 -8.63 7.23 -8.96
C TRP A 2 -7.93 6.93 -7.63
N TYR A 3 -8.02 7.84 -6.66
CA TYR A 3 -7.49 7.60 -5.31
C TYR A 3 -8.35 8.26 -4.23
N ASP A 4 -8.29 7.68 -3.02
CA ASP A 4 -8.79 8.24 -1.77
C ASP A 4 -7.60 8.65 -0.90
N ASP A 5 -7.60 9.90 -0.42
CA ASP A 5 -6.51 10.45 0.38
C ASP A 5 -6.84 10.36 1.87
N ARG A 6 -6.04 9.59 2.62
CA ARG A 6 -6.17 9.39 4.06
C ARG A 6 -4.99 9.96 4.83
N ALA A 7 -4.45 11.06 4.31
CA ALA A 7 -3.36 11.86 4.84
C ALA A 7 -1.98 11.18 4.85
N TRP A 8 -1.83 10.05 5.53
CA TRP A 8 -0.58 9.27 5.62
C TRP A 8 -0.56 8.02 4.72
N TRP A 9 -1.69 7.67 4.12
CA TRP A 9 -1.80 6.66 3.08
C TRP A 9 -2.88 6.97 2.06
N LEU A 10 -2.80 6.31 0.91
CA LEU A 10 -3.77 6.43 -0.18
C LEU A 10 -4.39 5.09 -0.48
N SER A 11 -5.71 5.07 -0.72
CA SER A 11 -6.29 3.95 -1.46
C SER A 11 -6.26 4.28 -2.95
N ILE A 12 -5.84 3.35 -3.81
CA ILE A 12 -5.64 3.57 -5.24
C ILE A 12 -6.50 2.58 -6.02
N VAL A 13 -7.19 3.08 -7.03
CA VAL A 13 -7.91 2.27 -8.04
C VAL A 13 -7.33 2.57 -9.41
N GLU A 14 -6.87 1.52 -10.08
CA GLU A 14 -6.36 1.61 -11.44
C GLU A 14 -7.05 0.59 -12.35
N PHE A 15 -7.74 1.13 -13.36
CA PHE A 15 -8.15 0.38 -14.54
C PHE A 15 -6.97 0.36 -15.51
N GLN A 16 -6.16 -0.70 -15.43
CA GLN A 16 -4.92 -0.83 -16.17
C GLN A 16 -5.20 -1.38 -17.58
N PRO A 17 -4.71 -0.77 -18.66
CA PRO A 17 -4.82 -1.33 -20.00
C PRO A 17 -3.99 -2.61 -20.13
N GLY A 18 -4.51 -3.57 -20.89
CA GLY A 18 -3.85 -4.83 -21.20
C GLY A 18 -3.21 -4.89 -22.58
N ARG A 19 -2.76 -6.08 -23.00
CA ARG A 19 -2.32 -6.34 -24.38
C ARG A 19 -3.47 -6.39 -25.39
N GLY A 20 -4.71 -6.54 -24.92
CA GLY A 20 -5.94 -6.52 -25.73
C GLY A 20 -6.77 -5.27 -25.48
N LEU A 21 -7.87 -5.14 -26.22
CA LEU A 21 -8.88 -4.11 -25.96
C LEU A 21 -9.63 -4.46 -24.68
N GLY A 22 -9.51 -3.62 -23.66
CA GLY A 22 -10.11 -3.87 -22.35
C GLY A 22 -9.29 -3.32 -21.21
N THR A 23 -9.62 -3.75 -19.99
CA THR A 23 -8.92 -3.31 -18.79
C THR A 23 -8.93 -4.36 -17.69
N TYR A 24 -7.84 -4.39 -16.93
CA TYR A 24 -7.78 -5.10 -15.66
C TYR A 24 -8.04 -4.12 -14.49
N LEU A 25 -8.39 -4.65 -13.32
CA LEU A 25 -8.56 -3.86 -12.09
C LEU A 25 -7.41 -4.08 -11.11
N ASN A 26 -6.72 -3.03 -10.69
CA ASN A 26 -5.84 -3.01 -9.51
C ASN A 26 -6.47 -2.15 -8.42
N VAL A 27 -6.47 -2.65 -7.18
CA VAL A 27 -6.86 -1.87 -6.00
C VAL A 27 -5.93 -2.17 -4.83
N GLY A 28 -5.43 -1.13 -4.18
CA GLY A 28 -4.56 -1.30 -3.02
C GLY A 28 -4.32 -0.02 -2.23
N ALA A 29 -3.53 -0.16 -1.17
CA ALA A 29 -3.06 0.91 -0.32
C ALA A 29 -1.61 1.28 -0.67
N MET A 30 -1.29 2.56 -0.52
CA MET A 30 0.05 3.10 -0.65
C MET A 30 0.38 3.92 0.60
N TRP A 31 1.46 3.56 1.28
CA TRP A 31 1.96 4.27 2.45
C TRP A 31 2.84 5.45 2.02
N LEU A 32 2.57 6.63 2.59
CA LEU A 32 3.28 7.87 2.22
C LEU A 32 4.56 8.10 3.03
N TRP A 33 4.80 7.29 4.07
CA TRP A 33 6.02 7.34 4.89
C TRP A 33 7.25 6.72 4.23
N ALA A 34 7.16 6.30 2.96
CA ALA A 34 8.32 5.97 2.15
C ALA A 34 8.51 7.01 1.04
N LYS A 35 9.65 7.68 1.02
CA LYS A 35 9.96 8.74 0.06
C LYS A 35 10.06 8.20 -1.36
N ARG A 36 9.06 8.53 -2.19
CA ARG A 36 9.03 8.22 -3.63
C ARG A 36 8.23 9.25 -4.43
N ASP A 37 8.32 9.19 -5.74
CA ASP A 37 7.69 10.10 -6.72
C ASP A 37 6.80 9.39 -7.74
N HIS A 38 6.52 8.11 -7.51
CA HIS A 38 5.63 7.28 -8.31
C HIS A 38 4.60 6.59 -7.42
N TRP A 39 3.48 6.22 -8.03
CA TRP A 39 2.40 5.47 -7.40
C TRP A 39 2.81 4.00 -7.26
N ALA A 40 2.44 3.38 -6.15
CA ALA A 40 2.73 1.98 -5.87
C ALA A 40 1.56 1.33 -5.12
N PHE A 41 1.49 0.00 -5.16
CA PHE A 41 0.56 -0.78 -4.36
C PHE A 41 1.40 -1.49 -3.28
N ASP A 42 1.49 -0.88 -2.10
CA ASP A 42 2.24 -1.47 -0.97
C ASP A 42 1.45 -2.61 -0.31
N GLU A 43 0.11 -2.54 -0.35
CA GLU A 43 -0.79 -3.61 0.04
C GLU A 43 -1.97 -3.72 -0.93
N GLY A 44 -2.21 -4.91 -1.49
CA GLY A 44 -3.17 -5.11 -2.57
C GLY A 44 -2.52 -5.07 -3.94
N SER A 45 -3.27 -5.49 -4.96
CA SER A 45 -2.75 -5.69 -6.32
C SER A 45 -3.91 -5.92 -7.30
N ARG A 46 -3.67 -6.71 -8.35
CA ARG A 46 -4.68 -7.18 -9.29
C ARG A 46 -5.82 -7.87 -8.54
N LEU A 47 -7.05 -7.48 -8.84
CA LEU A 47 -8.23 -8.19 -8.36
C LEU A 47 -8.74 -9.18 -9.39
N TYR A 48 -9.30 -10.27 -8.87
CA TYR A 48 -10.10 -11.24 -9.58
C TYR A 48 -11.52 -11.16 -9.03
N TRP A 49 -12.53 -11.22 -9.88
CA TRP A 49 -13.93 -11.06 -9.48
C TRP A 49 -14.86 -12.04 -10.20
N ARG A 50 -16.08 -12.15 -9.70
CA ARG A 50 -17.18 -12.91 -10.30
C ARG A 50 -18.33 -11.99 -10.68
N ASP A 51 -19.28 -12.52 -11.45
CA ASP A 51 -20.49 -11.80 -11.91
C ASP A 51 -21.44 -11.40 -10.75
N ASP A 52 -21.27 -12.01 -9.58
CA ASP A 52 -22.00 -11.64 -8.35
C ASP A 52 -21.32 -10.50 -7.57
N GLY A 53 -20.20 -9.98 -8.06
CA GLY A 53 -19.42 -8.91 -7.42
C GLY A 53 -18.47 -9.38 -6.31
N SER A 54 -18.41 -10.69 -6.01
CA SER A 54 -17.38 -11.23 -5.12
C SER A 54 -15.99 -11.09 -5.74
N PHE A 55 -14.98 -10.87 -4.92
CA PHE A 55 -13.60 -10.65 -5.39
C PHE A 55 -12.55 -11.25 -4.46
N VAL A 56 -11.36 -11.51 -5.03
CA VAL A 56 -10.17 -11.98 -4.32
C VAL A 56 -8.92 -11.37 -4.96
N THR A 57 -7.82 -11.31 -4.20
CA THR A 57 -6.48 -10.99 -4.74
C THR A 57 -5.80 -12.20 -5.38
N ARG A 58 -6.24 -13.41 -5.00
CA ARG A 58 -5.76 -14.67 -5.58
C ARG A 58 -6.88 -15.71 -5.64
N PRO A 59 -7.24 -16.21 -6.82
CA PRO A 59 -8.23 -17.28 -6.96
C PRO A 59 -7.79 -18.55 -6.21
N PRO A 60 -8.69 -19.17 -5.42
CA PRO A 60 -8.44 -20.48 -4.83
C PRO A 60 -8.20 -21.54 -5.92
N VAL A 61 -7.29 -22.48 -5.64
CA VAL A 61 -6.95 -23.55 -6.60
C VAL A 61 -8.19 -24.41 -6.85
N GLY A 62 -8.52 -24.62 -8.12
CA GLY A 62 -9.65 -25.47 -8.54
C GLY A 62 -10.99 -24.73 -8.63
N GLU A 63 -11.08 -23.50 -8.13
CA GLU A 63 -12.28 -22.69 -8.31
C GLU A 63 -12.35 -22.04 -9.70
N ARG A 64 -13.55 -21.98 -10.26
CA ARG A 64 -13.84 -21.40 -11.59
C ARG A 64 -14.65 -20.11 -11.46
N GLY A 65 -14.85 -19.44 -12.59
CA GLY A 65 -15.68 -18.23 -12.70
C GLY A 65 -14.99 -16.92 -12.33
N TRP A 66 -13.69 -16.96 -12.00
CA TRP A 66 -12.90 -15.77 -11.70
C TRP A 66 -12.45 -15.07 -12.98
N SER A 67 -12.88 -13.83 -13.15
CA SER A 67 -12.42 -12.90 -14.17
C SER A 67 -11.38 -11.95 -13.60
N GLN A 68 -10.40 -11.54 -14.40
CA GLN A 68 -9.40 -10.52 -14.01
C GLN A 68 -9.32 -9.37 -15.02
N HIS A 69 -10.04 -9.48 -16.13
CA HIS A 69 -10.01 -8.56 -17.25
C HIS A 69 -11.44 -8.35 -17.76
N VAL A 70 -11.80 -7.11 -18.05
CA VAL A 70 -12.98 -6.76 -18.82
C VAL A 70 -12.56 -6.58 -20.27
N ASP A 71 -12.99 -7.49 -21.13
CA ASP A 71 -12.77 -7.36 -22.58
C ASP A 71 -13.67 -6.28 -23.17
N PHE A 72 -13.15 -5.50 -24.12
CA PHE A 72 -13.97 -4.61 -24.93
C PHE A 72 -14.42 -5.36 -26.19
N LEU A 73 -15.62 -5.94 -26.16
CA LEU A 73 -16.21 -6.58 -27.33
C LEU A 73 -17.19 -5.63 -28.04
N LYS A 74 -18.01 -4.93 -27.27
CA LYS A 74 -18.93 -3.89 -27.73
C LYS A 74 -19.27 -2.91 -26.61
N PRO A 75 -19.67 -1.66 -26.93
CA PRO A 75 -19.90 -0.61 -25.94
C PRO A 75 -20.82 -1.00 -24.78
N ASP A 76 -21.99 -1.58 -25.06
CA ASP A 76 -22.97 -1.90 -24.01
C ASP A 76 -22.49 -2.98 -23.05
N GLN A 77 -21.73 -3.97 -23.54
CA GLN A 77 -21.14 -5.00 -22.67
C GLN A 77 -20.05 -4.39 -21.81
N PHE A 78 -19.13 -3.66 -22.44
CA PHE A 78 -18.03 -3.04 -21.71
C PHE A 78 -18.53 -2.09 -20.62
N PHE A 79 -19.57 -1.31 -20.91
CA PHE A 79 -20.17 -0.40 -19.93
C PHE A 79 -20.76 -1.16 -18.73
N ARG A 80 -21.52 -2.23 -18.96
CA ARG A 80 -22.07 -3.06 -17.87
C ARG A 80 -20.96 -3.69 -17.03
N ASP A 81 -19.96 -4.27 -17.68
CA ASP A 81 -18.92 -5.02 -17.00
C ASP A 81 -17.99 -4.09 -16.22
N VAL A 82 -17.61 -2.94 -16.78
CA VAL A 82 -16.85 -1.91 -16.03
C VAL A 82 -17.67 -1.33 -14.87
N THR A 83 -19.00 -1.23 -15.00
CA THR A 83 -19.86 -0.80 -13.88
C THR A 83 -19.82 -1.81 -12.72
N LEU A 84 -19.89 -3.11 -13.03
CA LEU A 84 -19.71 -4.17 -12.03
C LEU A 84 -18.32 -4.11 -11.41
N THR A 85 -17.27 -3.98 -12.23
CA THR A 85 -15.88 -3.90 -11.77
C THR A 85 -15.61 -2.64 -10.94
N ALA A 86 -16.30 -1.52 -11.21
CA ALA A 86 -16.27 -0.34 -10.35
C ALA A 86 -16.90 -0.60 -8.98
N GLY A 87 -17.97 -1.41 -8.92
CA GLY A 87 -18.56 -1.90 -7.66
C GLY A 87 -17.58 -2.77 -6.87
N VAL A 88 -16.86 -3.68 -7.54
CA VAL A 88 -15.77 -4.47 -6.95
C VAL A 88 -14.68 -3.56 -6.37
N ALA A 89 -14.27 -2.55 -7.14
CA ALA A 89 -13.27 -1.60 -6.68
C ALA A 89 -13.73 -0.86 -5.41
N ALA A 90 -14.97 -0.38 -5.38
CA ALA A 90 -15.55 0.26 -4.20
C ALA A 90 -15.59 -0.68 -2.99
N GLY A 91 -15.95 -1.96 -3.19
CA GLY A 91 -15.91 -2.98 -2.15
C GLY A 91 -14.52 -3.15 -1.54
N ARG A 92 -13.49 -3.28 -2.38
CA ARG A 92 -12.11 -3.41 -1.88
C ARG A 92 -11.61 -2.16 -1.16
N ILE A 93 -12.03 -0.97 -1.57
CA ILE A 93 -11.73 0.28 -0.86
C ILE A 93 -12.34 0.28 0.55
N VAL A 94 -13.58 -0.19 0.70
CA VAL A 94 -14.22 -0.32 2.02
C VAL A 94 -13.44 -1.30 2.90
N GLU A 95 -13.02 -2.45 2.37
CA GLU A 95 -12.18 -3.41 3.11
C GLU A 95 -10.85 -2.80 3.55
N LEU A 96 -10.13 -2.11 2.66
CA LEU A 96 -8.86 -1.48 2.98
C LEU A 96 -9.01 -0.42 4.09
N ARG A 97 -10.08 0.39 4.05
CA ARG A 97 -10.36 1.37 5.10
C ARG A 97 -10.67 0.72 6.45
N ALA A 98 -11.41 -0.39 6.44
CA ALA A 98 -11.71 -1.16 7.65
C ALA A 98 -10.45 -1.88 8.18
N GLN A 99 -9.57 -2.31 7.29
CA GLN A 99 -8.31 -2.98 7.63
C GLN A 99 -7.26 -2.00 8.18
N PHE A 100 -7.24 -0.76 7.68
CA PHE A 100 -6.22 0.25 8.02
C PHE A 100 -6.84 1.57 8.52
N PRO A 101 -7.61 1.55 9.63
CA PRO A 101 -8.22 2.75 10.19
C PRO A 101 -7.18 3.69 10.84
N HIS A 102 -6.06 3.16 11.32
CA HIS A 102 -4.96 3.88 11.95
C HIS A 102 -3.64 3.10 11.78
N VAL A 103 -2.50 3.73 12.09
CA VAL A 103 -1.17 3.13 11.90
C VAL A 103 -0.98 1.85 12.73
N GLY A 104 -1.55 1.79 13.94
CA GLY A 104 -1.52 0.56 14.77
C GLY A 104 -2.09 -0.68 14.08
N ALA A 105 -3.16 -0.54 13.29
CA ALA A 105 -3.73 -1.66 12.54
C ALA A 105 -2.80 -2.11 11.39
N VAL A 106 -2.04 -1.17 10.80
CA VAL A 106 -0.99 -1.50 9.82
C VAL A 106 0.15 -2.24 10.51
N ALA A 107 0.61 -1.76 11.67
CA ALA A 107 1.66 -2.40 12.45
C ALA A 107 1.29 -3.84 12.80
N GLU A 108 0.10 -4.05 13.39
CA GLU A 108 -0.42 -5.39 13.70
C GLU A 108 -0.51 -6.26 12.43
N SER A 109 -1.10 -5.75 11.35
CA SER A 109 -1.31 -6.53 10.13
C SER A 109 0.00 -6.91 9.42
N LEU A 110 1.03 -6.07 9.46
CA LEU A 110 2.28 -6.32 8.75
C LEU A 110 3.28 -7.11 9.60
N THR A 111 3.37 -6.86 10.90
CA THR A 111 4.31 -7.57 11.80
C THR A 111 3.86 -8.98 12.15
N SER A 112 2.56 -9.28 12.05
CA SER A 112 2.00 -10.61 12.34
C SER A 112 2.14 -11.62 11.19
N ARG A 113 2.67 -11.21 10.04
CA ARG A 113 2.81 -12.07 8.85
C ARG A 113 4.19 -11.93 8.22
N ALA A 114 4.56 -12.94 7.43
CA ALA A 114 5.65 -12.80 6.47
C ALA A 114 5.19 -12.00 5.23
N ALA A 115 6.15 -11.54 4.43
CA ALA A 115 5.87 -11.01 3.11
C ALA A 115 5.18 -12.09 2.25
N ARG A 116 4.22 -11.65 1.43
CA ARG A 116 3.55 -12.57 0.48
C ARG A 116 4.50 -12.92 -0.68
N PRO A 117 4.28 -14.05 -1.38
CA PRO A 117 5.14 -14.44 -2.50
C PRO A 117 5.28 -13.40 -3.63
N ASP A 118 4.27 -12.56 -3.81
CA ASP A 118 4.22 -11.46 -4.80
C ASP A 118 4.63 -10.10 -4.21
N GLU A 119 5.01 -10.04 -2.94
CA GLU A 119 5.43 -8.84 -2.22
C GLU A 119 6.96 -8.79 -2.11
N SER A 120 7.53 -7.59 -2.19
CA SER A 120 8.96 -7.41 -1.94
C SER A 120 9.26 -7.55 -0.45
N LEU A 121 10.23 -8.43 -0.11
CA LEU A 121 10.70 -8.62 1.27
C LEU A 121 11.21 -7.32 1.91
N LEU A 122 11.91 -6.48 1.14
CA LEU A 122 12.46 -5.22 1.64
C LEU A 122 11.37 -4.18 1.90
N TRP A 123 10.41 -4.04 0.98
CA TRP A 123 9.28 -3.13 1.19
C TRP A 123 8.40 -3.58 2.35
N HIS A 124 8.11 -4.88 2.44
CA HIS A 124 7.37 -5.47 3.55
C HIS A 124 8.04 -5.14 4.89
N ALA A 125 9.34 -5.45 5.03
CA ALA A 125 10.09 -5.17 6.25
C ALA A 125 10.15 -3.66 6.55
N TYR A 126 10.37 -2.82 5.55
CA TYR A 126 10.39 -1.36 5.75
C TYR A 126 9.05 -0.84 6.29
N HIS A 127 7.92 -1.26 5.71
CA HIS A 127 6.59 -0.82 6.12
C HIS A 127 6.21 -1.38 7.50
N ALA A 128 6.48 -2.66 7.77
CA ALA A 128 6.26 -3.27 9.09
C ALA A 128 7.07 -2.55 10.18
N GLY A 129 8.36 -2.31 9.93
CA GLY A 129 9.24 -1.63 10.88
C GLY A 129 8.87 -0.17 11.10
N THR A 130 8.46 0.55 10.04
CA THR A 130 8.02 1.94 10.14
C THR A 130 6.70 2.05 10.91
N ALA A 131 5.72 1.18 10.65
CA ALA A 131 4.46 1.19 11.37
C ALA A 131 4.64 0.84 12.86
N ALA A 132 5.47 -0.16 13.17
CA ALA A 132 5.82 -0.51 14.55
C ALA A 132 6.54 0.64 15.27
N ALA A 133 7.48 1.32 14.60
CA ALA A 133 8.21 2.46 15.14
C ALA A 133 7.27 3.60 15.57
N VAL A 134 6.28 3.92 14.74
CA VAL A 134 5.26 4.93 15.05
C VAL A 134 4.46 4.56 16.31
N CYS A 135 4.10 3.28 16.43
CA CYS A 135 3.34 2.76 17.56
C CYS A 135 4.16 2.63 18.86
N GLY A 136 5.49 2.87 18.80
CA GLY A 136 6.38 2.68 19.93
C GLY A 136 6.77 1.22 20.18
N ASP A 137 6.48 0.32 19.25
CA ASP A 137 6.85 -1.10 19.32
C ASP A 137 8.32 -1.28 18.91
N VAL A 138 9.22 -0.95 19.84
CA VAL A 138 10.67 -0.85 19.59
C VAL A 138 11.27 -2.17 19.06
N MET A 139 10.87 -3.30 19.62
CA MET A 139 11.44 -4.60 19.25
C MET A 139 11.11 -5.00 17.80
N PRO A 140 9.83 -5.07 17.39
CA PRO A 140 9.49 -5.28 15.97
C PRO A 140 10.07 -4.22 15.05
N ALA A 141 10.04 -2.94 15.44
CA ALA A 141 10.61 -1.85 14.65
C ALA A 141 12.09 -2.08 14.34
N ARG A 142 12.90 -2.34 15.38
CA ARG A 142 14.34 -2.58 15.23
C ARG A 142 14.63 -3.83 14.42
N GLN A 143 13.90 -4.92 14.64
CA GLN A 143 14.09 -6.16 13.88
C GLN A 143 13.87 -5.93 12.38
N HIS A 144 12.73 -5.36 12.00
CA HIS A 144 12.37 -5.18 10.61
C HIS A 144 13.25 -4.14 9.90
N LEU A 145 13.53 -2.98 10.53
CA LEU A 145 14.38 -1.96 9.92
C LEU A 145 15.83 -2.44 9.80
N THR A 146 16.35 -3.20 10.77
CA THR A 146 17.70 -3.78 10.68
C THR A 146 17.81 -4.80 9.54
N HIS A 147 16.73 -5.55 9.27
CA HIS A 147 16.69 -6.45 8.13
C HIS A 147 16.85 -5.70 6.79
N VAL A 148 16.20 -4.53 6.65
CA VAL A 148 16.34 -3.68 5.46
C VAL A 148 17.77 -3.16 5.32
N VAL A 149 18.37 -2.67 6.41
CA VAL A 149 19.73 -2.10 6.40
C VAL A 149 20.81 -3.16 6.14
N SER A 150 20.60 -4.39 6.61
CA SER A 150 21.57 -5.49 6.50
C SER A 150 21.45 -6.32 5.22
N ALA A 151 20.51 -6.01 4.34
CA ALA A 151 20.30 -6.78 3.11
C ALA A 151 21.43 -6.54 2.09
N ASP A 152 21.57 -7.45 1.12
CA ASP A 152 22.48 -7.26 -0.02
C ASP A 152 21.82 -6.32 -1.05
N LEU A 153 22.31 -5.08 -1.12
CA LEU A 153 21.65 -3.98 -1.85
C LEU A 153 22.30 -3.77 -3.23
N ALA A 154 21.68 -4.32 -4.27
CA ALA A 154 22.16 -4.22 -5.64
C ALA A 154 21.64 -2.95 -6.34
N ALA A 155 20.35 -2.66 -6.21
CA ALA A 155 19.69 -1.58 -6.91
C ALA A 155 19.77 -0.23 -6.17
N SER A 156 19.67 0.87 -6.92
CA SER A 156 19.69 2.22 -6.34
C SER A 156 18.50 2.47 -5.41
N TRP A 157 17.33 1.93 -5.74
CA TRP A 157 16.14 2.05 -4.90
C TRP A 157 16.28 1.29 -3.57
N GLU A 158 16.96 0.15 -3.56
CA GLU A 158 17.23 -0.63 -2.33
C GLU A 158 18.14 0.15 -1.38
N ARG A 159 19.22 0.74 -1.91
CA ARG A 159 20.12 1.63 -1.14
C ARG A 159 19.38 2.85 -0.58
N ALA A 160 18.48 3.44 -1.36
CA ALA A 160 17.67 4.57 -0.89
C ALA A 160 16.66 4.16 0.19
N LEU A 161 16.11 2.95 0.13
CA LEU A 161 15.21 2.40 1.15
C LEU A 161 15.98 2.09 2.45
N ALA A 162 17.16 1.48 2.36
CA ALA A 162 18.02 1.20 3.50
C ALA A 162 18.51 2.49 4.19
N ALA A 163 18.83 3.54 3.44
CA ALA A 163 19.15 4.85 4.01
C ALA A 163 17.98 5.41 4.84
N GLN A 164 16.75 5.31 4.34
CA GLN A 164 15.56 5.70 5.10
C GLN A 164 15.35 4.84 6.35
N ALA A 165 15.59 3.53 6.27
CA ALA A 165 15.49 2.64 7.41
C ALA A 165 16.54 2.96 8.50
N SER A 166 17.78 3.26 8.09
CA SER A 166 18.86 3.69 8.98
C SER A 166 18.54 5.01 9.67
N ASP A 167 17.98 5.99 8.94
CA ASP A 167 17.52 7.26 9.50
C ASP A 167 16.50 7.05 10.62
N LEU A 168 15.52 6.15 10.41
CA LEU A 168 14.54 5.82 11.44
C LEU A 168 15.18 5.09 12.63
N LEU A 169 16.06 4.11 12.40
CA LEU A 169 16.78 3.41 13.47
C LEU A 169 17.57 4.35 14.38
N GLY A 170 18.20 5.38 13.80
CA GLY A 170 18.95 6.38 14.55
C GLY A 170 18.09 7.30 15.43
N LEU A 171 16.77 7.33 15.20
CA LEU A 171 15.81 8.14 15.96
C LEU A 171 14.96 7.32 16.92
N MET A 172 15.18 6.00 17.04
CA MET A 172 14.33 5.10 17.86
C MET A 172 14.23 5.50 19.33
N ASP A 173 15.26 6.14 19.87
CA ASP A 173 15.31 6.54 21.29
C ASP A 173 14.78 7.97 21.50
N ASP A 174 14.41 8.69 20.43
CA ASP A 174 13.77 10.01 20.45
C ASP A 174 12.45 9.98 19.67
N ARG A 175 11.35 9.68 20.39
CA ARG A 175 10.00 9.57 19.81
C ARG A 175 9.55 10.85 19.10
N VAL A 176 9.95 12.02 19.60
CA VAL A 176 9.56 13.31 19.00
C VAL A 176 10.26 13.49 17.66
N ALA A 177 11.58 13.31 17.62
CA ALA A 177 12.36 13.44 16.40
C ALA A 177 11.98 12.40 15.34
N LEU A 178 11.68 11.17 15.77
CA LEU A 178 11.17 10.09 14.91
C LEU A 178 9.86 10.49 14.24
N HIS A 179 8.91 11.00 15.03
CA HIS A 179 7.63 11.43 14.52
C HIS A 179 7.77 12.62 13.54
N GLU A 180 8.55 13.64 13.90
CA GLU A 180 8.82 14.78 13.01
C GLU A 180 9.43 14.32 11.69
N ARG A 181 10.37 13.37 11.73
CA ARG A 181 10.97 12.78 10.53
C ARG A 181 9.93 12.09 9.65
N LEU A 182 9.00 11.33 10.23
CA LEU A 182 7.95 10.64 9.46
C LEU A 182 6.94 11.62 8.85
N VAL A 183 6.51 12.63 9.61
CA VAL A 183 5.67 13.72 9.10
C VAL A 183 6.36 14.45 7.94
N GLN A 184 7.65 14.75 8.07
CA GLN A 184 8.43 15.34 6.99
C GLN A 184 8.48 14.42 5.76
N THR A 185 8.70 13.12 5.94
CA THR A 185 8.72 12.15 4.83
C THR A 185 7.37 12.08 4.13
N VAL A 186 6.26 11.96 4.87
CA VAL A 186 4.90 11.98 4.31
C VAL A 186 4.68 13.24 3.49
N ASN A 187 4.97 14.42 4.05
CA ASN A 187 4.80 15.69 3.34
C ASN A 187 5.69 15.80 2.09
N GLN A 188 6.93 15.30 2.14
CA GLN A 188 7.81 15.25 0.98
C GLN A 188 7.28 14.31 -0.11
N THR A 189 6.77 13.13 0.26
CA THR A 189 6.14 12.18 -0.67
C THR A 189 4.88 12.77 -1.30
N ARG A 190 4.01 13.39 -0.48
CA ARG A 190 2.82 14.10 -0.96
C ARG A 190 3.17 15.17 -2.00
N LYS A 191 4.18 15.99 -1.72
CA LYS A 191 4.67 17.01 -2.65
C LYS A 191 5.17 16.41 -3.97
N ARG A 192 5.93 15.30 -3.91
CA ARG A 192 6.45 14.60 -5.10
C ARG A 192 5.33 14.01 -5.95
N LEU A 193 4.30 13.47 -5.32
CA LEU A 193 3.10 12.95 -5.96
C LEU A 193 2.09 14.03 -6.39
N LYS A 194 2.38 15.31 -6.12
CA LYS A 194 1.51 16.46 -6.38
C LYS A 194 0.14 16.36 -5.70
N LEU A 195 0.12 15.78 -4.50
CA LEU A 195 -1.06 15.69 -3.65
C LEU A 195 -1.31 17.02 -2.93
N PRO A 196 -2.57 17.31 -2.54
CA PRO A 196 -2.88 18.47 -1.70
C PRO A 196 -2.11 18.44 -0.37
N VAL A 197 -1.98 19.59 0.29
CA VAL A 197 -1.50 19.63 1.67
C VAL A 197 -2.57 18.96 2.55
N ALA A 198 -2.16 18.00 3.38
CA ALA A 198 -3.00 17.44 4.43
C ALA A 198 -2.52 17.93 5.79
N ALA A 199 -3.46 18.25 6.67
CA ALA A 199 -3.15 18.39 8.08
C ALA A 199 -2.98 16.98 8.65
N LEU A 200 -1.74 16.53 8.85
CA LEU A 200 -1.48 15.33 9.64
C LEU A 200 -1.74 15.73 11.10
N GLY A 201 -2.95 15.45 11.59
CA GLY A 201 -3.26 15.65 12.99
C GLY A 201 -2.35 14.76 13.85
N TYR A 202 -1.98 15.22 15.05
CA TYR A 202 -1.27 14.40 16.02
C TYR A 202 -1.99 13.03 16.17
N ASP A 203 -3.32 13.03 16.30
CA ASP A 203 -4.10 11.81 16.50
C ASP A 203 -4.18 10.85 15.28
N GLU A 204 -3.83 11.30 14.06
CA GLU A 204 -4.02 10.48 12.83
C GLU A 204 -2.87 9.52 12.55
N ILE A 205 -1.66 9.83 13.02
CA ILE A 205 -0.50 8.94 12.94
C ILE A 205 -0.39 8.05 14.21
N GLY A 206 -1.22 8.29 15.22
CA GLY A 206 -1.25 7.51 16.46
C GLY A 206 -0.28 8.04 17.50
N PHE A 207 -0.81 8.78 18.47
CA PHE A 207 -0.17 9.02 19.76
C PHE A 207 -0.95 8.34 20.87
#